data_AF-A0A356KMC0-F1
#
_entry.id   AF-A0A356KMC0-F1
#
_cell.length_a   1.000
_cell.length_b   1.000
_cell.length_c   1.000
_cell.angle_alpha   90.00
_cell.angle_beta   90.00
_cell.angle_gamma   90.00
#
_symmetry.space_group_name_H-M   'P 1'
#
loop_
_entity.id
_entity.type
_entity.pdbx_description
1 polymer ?
#
loop_
_entity_poly.entity_id
_entity_poly.type
_entity_poly.pdbx_seq_one_letter_code
_entity_poly.pdbx_strand_id
1 'polypeptide(L)'
;MQGGYYWSTGRRKTSVARVRLKPNGSGHVHVNGRPLAEYFVREMDQKRATSALRLNADKQTFDVFVNVRGGGMAGQAGAVRLGIARALVKVDKDTYYSDLKDAGFLTRDSR
;
A
#
# COMPACT_ATOMS: atom_id res chain seq x y z
N MET A 1 23.49 0.86 6.22
CA MET A 1 22.47 1.49 5.36
C MET A 1 21.66 0.39 4.70
N GLN A 2 20.48 0.05 5.23
CA GLN A 2 19.67 -1.04 4.67
C GLN A 2 18.98 -0.58 3.38
N GLY A 3 19.70 -0.68 2.26
CA GLY A 3 19.16 -0.53 0.90
C GLY A 3 18.31 -1.74 0.48
N GLY A 4 17.37 -2.15 1.33
CA GLY A 4 16.52 -3.31 1.12
C GLY A 4 15.12 -2.94 0.64
N TYR A 5 14.49 -3.86 -0.10
CA TYR A 5 13.04 -3.78 -0.39
C TYR A 5 12.28 -4.47 0.75
N TYR A 6 11.26 -3.80 1.30
CA TYR A 6 10.32 -4.39 2.25
C TYR A 6 9.18 -5.05 1.51
N TRP A 7 8.97 -6.33 1.79
CA TRP A 7 7.96 -7.15 1.12
C TRP A 7 6.75 -7.33 2.00
N SER A 8 5.58 -7.12 1.42
CA SER A 8 4.30 -7.30 2.10
C SER A 8 3.26 -7.87 1.16
N THR A 9 2.22 -8.46 1.74
CA THR A 9 1.04 -8.88 0.99
C THR A 9 -0.23 -8.36 1.66
N GLY A 10 -1.12 -7.82 0.82
CA GLY A 10 -2.46 -7.43 1.20
C GLY A 10 -3.48 -8.30 0.46
N ARG A 11 -4.54 -8.72 1.16
CA ARG A 11 -5.62 -9.53 0.59
C ARG A 11 -6.95 -8.94 1.02
N ARG A 12 -7.88 -8.78 0.07
CA ARG A 12 -9.25 -8.34 0.33
C ARG A 12 -10.18 -9.00 -0.68
N LYS A 13 -11.31 -9.56 -0.23
CA LYS A 13 -12.18 -10.40 -1.07
C LYS A 13 -11.36 -11.48 -1.79
N THR A 14 -11.42 -11.50 -3.12
CA THR A 14 -10.64 -12.38 -4.00
C THR A 14 -9.37 -11.73 -4.55
N SER A 15 -9.08 -10.48 -4.18
CA SER A 15 -7.92 -9.72 -4.65
C SER A 15 -6.69 -9.94 -3.77
N VAL A 16 -5.55 -10.19 -4.40
CA VAL A 16 -4.25 -10.38 -3.75
C VAL A 16 -3.26 -9.37 -4.31
N ALA A 17 -2.73 -8.50 -3.44
CA ALA A 17 -1.72 -7.52 -3.75
C ALA A 17 -0.38 -7.92 -3.09
N ARG A 18 0.67 -7.99 -3.90
CA ARG A 18 2.06 -8.16 -3.47
C ARG A 18 2.75 -6.80 -3.57
N VAL A 19 3.23 -6.28 -2.45
CA VAL A 19 3.79 -4.93 -2.34
C VAL A 19 5.28 -5.05 -2.05
N ARG A 20 6.09 -4.31 -2.80
CA ARG A 20 7.51 -4.05 -2.55
C ARG A 20 7.65 -2.57 -2.27
N LEU A 21 8.16 -2.25 -1.09
CA LEU A 21 8.34 -0.88 -0.65
C LEU A 21 9.83 -0.61 -0.50
N LYS A 22 10.30 0.47 -1.13
CA LYS A 22 11.70 0.90 -1.06
C LYS A 22 11.76 2.18 -0.22
N PRO A 23 12.52 2.19 0.90
CA PRO A 23 12.75 3.39 1.70
C PRO A 23 13.61 4.40 0.94
N ASN A 24 13.48 5.69 1.26
CA ASN A 24 14.18 6.79 0.62
C ASN A 24 13.95 6.83 -0.90
N GLY A 25 12.67 6.71 -1.28
CA GLY A 25 12.22 6.80 -2.65
C GLY A 25 11.90 8.22 -3.09
N SER A 26 11.45 8.33 -4.33
CA SER A 26 10.97 9.56 -4.96
C SER A 26 9.46 9.75 -4.80
N GLY A 27 8.75 8.77 -4.22
CA GLY A 27 7.31 8.82 -4.02
C GLY A 27 6.51 8.16 -5.14
N HIS A 28 7.16 7.41 -6.02
CA HIS A 28 6.49 6.78 -7.16
C HIS A 28 5.69 5.56 -6.72
N VAL A 29 4.43 5.47 -7.20
CA VAL A 29 3.57 4.32 -6.96
C VAL A 29 3.21 3.67 -8.30
N HIS A 30 3.72 2.45 -8.48
CA HIS A 30 3.47 1.61 -9.65
C HIS A 30 2.61 0.41 -9.28
N VAL A 31 1.60 0.12 -10.11
CA VAL A 31 0.69 -1.01 -9.98
C VAL A 31 0.71 -1.81 -11.29
N ASN A 32 1.12 -3.08 -11.22
CA ASN A 32 1.27 -3.98 -12.37
C ASN A 32 2.11 -3.38 -13.51
N GLY A 33 3.18 -2.64 -13.17
CA GLY A 33 4.07 -1.99 -14.15
C GLY A 33 3.55 -0.67 -14.71
N ARG A 34 2.36 -0.21 -14.31
CA ARG A 34 1.76 1.07 -14.73
C ARG A 34 1.69 2.07 -13.56
N PRO A 35 1.68 3.39 -13.80
CA PRO A 35 1.41 4.37 -12.75
C PRO A 35 0.05 4.16 -12.10
N LEU A 36 -0.07 4.45 -10.79
CA LEU A 36 -1.32 4.33 -10.03
C LEU A 36 -2.50 5.07 -10.70
N ALA A 37 -2.24 6.27 -11.23
CA ALA A 37 -3.25 7.10 -11.90
C ALA A 37 -3.78 6.46 -13.20
N GLU A 38 -2.94 5.70 -13.90
CA GLU A 38 -3.32 5.01 -15.13
C GLU A 38 -4.05 3.69 -14.83
N TYR A 39 -3.61 2.97 -13.79
CA TYR A 39 -4.21 1.67 -13.44
C TYR A 39 -5.60 1.81 -12.81
N PHE A 40 -5.75 2.73 -11.86
CA PHE A 40 -7.04 2.97 -11.20
C PHE A 40 -7.74 4.15 -11.86
N VAL A 41 -8.70 3.89 -12.74
CA VAL A 41 -9.45 4.94 -13.46
C VAL A 41 -10.24 5.84 -12.50
N ARG A 42 -10.73 5.29 -11.38
CA ARG A 42 -11.52 6.03 -10.39
C ARG A 42 -10.61 6.70 -9.36
N GLU A 43 -10.74 8.01 -9.21
CA GLU A 43 -10.00 8.78 -8.21
C GLU A 43 -10.23 8.27 -6.77
N MET A 44 -11.44 7.79 -6.46
CA MET A 44 -11.73 7.18 -5.16
C MET A 44 -10.87 5.93 -4.89
N ASP A 45 -10.63 5.11 -5.91
CA ASP A 45 -9.82 3.90 -5.78
C ASP A 45 -8.32 4.25 -5.68
N GLN A 46 -7.87 5.29 -6.40
CA GLN A 46 -6.53 5.85 -6.24
C GLN A 46 -6.28 6.38 -4.83
N LYS A 47 -7.20 7.19 -4.30
CA LYS A 47 -7.15 7.73 -2.93
C LYS A 47 -7.17 6.61 -1.90
N ARG A 48 -8.01 5.58 -2.10
CA ARG A 48 -8.08 4.42 -1.21
C ARG A 48 -6.78 3.61 -1.21
N ALA A 49 -6.16 3.39 -2.37
CA ALA A 49 -4.89 2.66 -2.44
C ALA A 49 -3.74 3.42 -1.77
N THR A 50 -3.71 4.76 -1.91
CA THR A 50 -2.65 5.63 -1.37
C THR A 50 -2.90 6.12 0.05
N SER A 51 -4.05 5.85 0.66
CA SER A 51 -4.42 6.44 1.96
C SER A 51 -3.42 6.12 3.08
N ALA A 52 -2.83 4.92 3.08
CA ALA A 52 -1.82 4.52 4.06
C ALA A 52 -0.49 5.28 3.91
N LEU A 53 -0.15 5.67 2.67
CA LEU A 53 1.02 6.51 2.38
C LEU A 53 0.75 7.96 2.79
N ARG A 54 -0.44 8.49 2.46
CA ARG A 54 -0.81 9.87 2.79
C ARG A 54 -0.81 10.13 4.29
N LEU A 55 -1.27 9.17 5.08
CA LEU A 55 -1.25 9.28 6.54
C LEU A 55 0.17 9.43 7.11
N ASN A 56 1.18 8.93 6.40
CA ASN A 56 2.58 8.93 6.82
C ASN A 56 3.48 9.74 5.87
N ALA A 57 2.90 10.64 5.07
CA ALA A 57 3.62 11.37 4.03
C ALA A 57 4.71 12.27 4.61
N ASP A 58 4.48 12.81 5.81
CA ASP A 58 5.41 13.73 6.49
C ASP A 58 6.61 13.00 7.10
N LYS A 59 6.56 11.67 7.21
CA LYS A 59 7.57 10.87 7.90
C LYS A 59 8.70 10.45 6.97
N GLN A 60 8.37 9.95 5.78
CA GLN A 60 9.37 9.46 4.83
C GLN A 60 8.80 9.24 3.43
N THR A 61 9.63 9.45 2.41
CA THR A 61 9.30 9.17 1.02
C THR A 61 9.60 7.72 0.65
N PHE A 62 8.65 7.06 0.00
CA PHE A 62 8.72 5.65 -0.37
C PHE A 62 8.40 5.45 -1.83
N ASP A 63 9.18 4.61 -2.51
CA ASP A 63 8.79 4.07 -3.82
C ASP A 63 8.07 2.74 -3.61
N VAL A 64 6.88 2.63 -4.20
CA VAL A 64 5.98 1.50 -4.00
C VAL A 64 5.73 0.81 -5.32
N PHE A 65 6.08 -0.46 -5.37
CA PHE A 65 5.81 -1.35 -6.51
C PHE A 65 4.82 -2.42 -6.08
N VAL A 66 3.68 -2.47 -6.75
CA VAL A 66 2.58 -3.35 -6.39
C VAL A 66 2.22 -4.24 -7.57
N ASN A 67 2.17 -5.54 -7.33
CA ASN A 67 1.59 -6.50 -8.25
C ASN A 67 0.28 -7.02 -7.66
N VAL A 68 -0.84 -6.71 -8.32
CA VAL A 68 -2.18 -7.06 -7.85
C VAL A 68 -2.89 -7.95 -8.87
N ARG A 69 -3.61 -8.96 -8.39
CA ARG A 69 -4.39 -9.88 -9.21
C ARG A 69 -5.69 -10.29 -8.52
N GLY A 70 -6.70 -10.63 -9.32
CA GLY A 70 -8.00 -11.12 -8.86
C GLY A 70 -8.98 -10.03 -8.40
N GLY A 71 -10.26 -10.38 -8.36
CA GLY A 71 -11.37 -9.48 -8.00
C GLY A 71 -11.53 -8.28 -8.94
N GLY A 72 -12.26 -7.25 -8.49
CA GLY A 72 -12.46 -5.99 -9.21
C GLY A 72 -11.60 -4.83 -8.67
N MET A 73 -11.56 -3.70 -9.38
CA MET A 73 -10.71 -2.53 -9.06
C MET A 73 -10.83 -2.05 -7.60
N ALA A 74 -12.04 -1.93 -7.07
CA ALA A 74 -12.26 -1.51 -5.68
C ALA A 74 -11.76 -2.55 -4.64
N GLY A 75 -11.82 -3.83 -4.98
CA GLY A 75 -11.25 -4.92 -4.17
C GLY A 75 -9.72 -4.83 -4.17
N GLN A 76 -9.15 -4.64 -5.36
CA GLN A 76 -7.72 -4.48 -5.58
C GLN A 76 -7.17 -3.26 -4.83
N ALA A 77 -7.79 -2.09 -4.94
CA ALA A 77 -7.38 -0.88 -4.21
C ALA A 77 -7.32 -1.10 -2.69
N GLY A 78 -8.32 -1.78 -2.13
CA GLY A 78 -8.31 -2.14 -0.71
C GLY A 78 -7.22 -3.14 -0.33
N ALA A 79 -6.93 -4.11 -1.20
CA ALA A 79 -5.82 -5.04 -1.01
C ALA A 79 -4.46 -4.34 -1.08
N VAL A 80 -4.27 -3.40 -2.02
CA VAL A 80 -3.07 -2.57 -2.15
C VAL A 80 -2.85 -1.77 -0.87
N ARG A 81 -3.87 -1.05 -0.38
CA ARG A 81 -3.82 -0.28 0.86
C ARG A 81 -3.32 -1.11 2.04
N LEU A 82 -3.91 -2.30 2.25
CA LEU A 82 -3.52 -3.19 3.33
C LEU A 82 -2.08 -3.71 3.17
N GLY A 83 -1.67 -3.99 1.93
CA GLY A 83 -0.30 -4.40 1.61
C GLY A 83 0.72 -3.31 1.96
N ILE A 84 0.41 -2.05 1.61
CA ILE A 84 1.28 -0.90 1.90
C ILE A 84 1.34 -0.65 3.41
N ALA A 85 0.21 -0.61 4.11
CA ALA A 85 0.18 -0.43 5.56
C ALA A 85 1.06 -1.47 6.28
N ARG A 86 0.95 -2.74 5.90
CA ARG A 86 1.81 -3.81 6.44
C ARG A 86 3.28 -3.68 6.05
N ALA A 87 3.58 -3.13 4.88
CA ALA A 87 4.96 -2.87 4.46
C ALA A 87 5.58 -1.77 5.33
N LEU A 88 4.84 -0.69 5.61
CA LEU A 88 5.29 0.39 6.49
C LEU A 88 5.57 -0.10 7.91
N VAL A 89 4.69 -0.93 8.48
CA VAL A 89 4.92 -1.56 9.80
C VAL A 89 6.18 -2.43 9.83
N LYS A 90 6.60 -3.01 8.70
CA LYS A 90 7.86 -3.75 8.60
C LYS A 90 9.09 -2.86 8.49
N VAL A 91 8.94 -1.61 8.02
CA VAL A 91 10.03 -0.62 8.00
C VAL A 91 10.33 -0.22 9.42
N ASP A 92 9.31 0.27 10.13
CA ASP A 92 9.40 0.70 11.51
C ASP A 92 8.05 0.49 12.20
N LYS A 93 8.01 -0.49 13.09
CA LYS A 93 6.77 -0.82 13.79
C LYS A 93 6.38 0.28 14.76
N ASP A 94 7.32 0.84 15.49
CA ASP A 94 7.01 1.75 16.59
C ASP A 94 6.52 3.10 16.06
N THR A 95 7.05 3.54 14.91
CA THR A 95 6.66 4.78 14.25
C THR A 95 5.34 4.68 13.48
N TYR A 96 5.05 3.54 12.84
CA TYR A 96 3.92 3.43 11.90
C TYR A 96 2.72 2.64 12.44
N TYR A 97 2.91 1.78 13.44
CA TYR A 97 1.86 0.85 13.87
C TYR A 97 0.66 1.55 14.53
N SER A 98 0.90 2.52 15.42
CA SER A 98 -0.20 3.19 16.15
C SER A 98 -1.15 3.90 15.18
N ASP A 99 -0.62 4.80 14.35
CA ASP A 99 -1.42 5.57 13.40
C ASP A 99 -2.18 4.68 12.40
N LEU A 100 -1.53 3.64 11.88
CA LEU A 100 -2.15 2.71 10.94
C LEU A 100 -3.21 1.82 11.60
N LYS A 101 -3.06 1.51 12.89
CA LYS A 101 -4.05 0.75 13.67
C LYS A 101 -5.25 1.64 13.97
N ASP A 102 -5.04 2.87 14.40
CA ASP A 102 -6.09 3.81 14.76
C ASP A 102 -6.90 4.24 13.52
N ALA A 103 -6.24 4.38 12.37
CA ALA A 103 -6.90 4.58 11.08
C ALA A 103 -7.60 3.32 10.52
N GLY A 104 -7.48 2.16 11.18
CA GLY A 104 -8.09 0.91 10.75
C GLY A 104 -7.51 0.33 9.44
N PHE A 105 -6.27 0.66 9.09
CA PHE A 105 -5.63 0.24 7.83
C PHE A 105 -4.96 -1.14 7.91
N LEU A 106 -4.72 -1.64 9.12
CA LEU A 106 -4.14 -2.97 9.38
C LEU A 106 -5.19 -4.09 9.46
N THR A 107 -6.45 -3.73 9.69
CA THR A 107 -7.54 -4.68 9.80
C THR A 107 -7.95 -5.18 8.42
N ARG A 108 -7.96 -6.51 8.25
CA ARG A 108 -8.50 -7.14 7.05
C ARG A 108 -10.02 -7.00 7.08
N ASP A 109 -10.58 -6.38 6.05
CA ASP A 109 -12.01 -6.47 5.74
C ASP A 109 -12.34 -7.92 5.37
N SER A 110 -13.09 -8.61 6.23
CA SER A 110 -13.43 -10.04 6.12
C SER A 110 -14.57 -10.33 5.15
N ARG A 111 -15.14 -9.31 4.52
CA ARG A 111 -16.28 -9.38 3.60
C ARG A 111 -15.86 -9.63 2.15
#